data_AF-W4VHL9-F1
#
_entry.id   AF-W4VHL9-F1
#
_cell.length_a   1.000
_cell.length_b   1.000
_cell.length_c   1.000
_cell.angle_alpha   90.00
_cell.angle_beta   90.00
_cell.angle_gamma   90.00
#
_symmetry.space_group_name_H-M   'P 1'
#
loop_
_entity.id
_entity.type
_entity.pdbx_description
1 polymer ?
#
loop_
_entity_poly.entity_id
_entity_poly.type
_entity_poly.pdbx_seq_one_letter_code
_entity_poly.pdbx_strand_id
1 'polypeptide(L)'
;MHILAAGINYRTAPVEVREMLAFKEERLPEAMTELNDRKSILENVILSTCNRTEIYAVVDQLHTGRYFIKQFLADWFGIDKEEFLPHIIIYENEAAIEHLFRLSCGLESMIMGETQILGQVKQSFLLAQQHKITGTIFNELFKQAITHGKRSQRETMIGENAVSVSYAAVELAKKIFTDLREKHIVVIGAGKMGELAAKNLYGSGAEKITVVNRTLDKAAQLAAQFQGGS
;
A
#
# COMPACT_ATOMS: atom_id res chain seq x y z
N MET A 1 7.73 27.11 0.24
CA MET A 1 6.92 25.87 0.21
C MET A 1 7.88 24.71 0.17
N HIS A 2 7.57 23.68 0.93
CA HIS A 2 8.39 22.49 1.15
C HIS A 2 7.55 21.25 0.95
N ILE A 3 8.19 20.12 0.68
CA ILE A 3 7.51 18.83 0.56
C ILE A 3 7.93 17.97 1.76
N LEU A 4 6.96 17.35 2.41
CA LEU A 4 7.17 16.37 3.46
C LEU A 4 6.58 15.03 3.04
N ALA A 5 7.27 13.95 3.40
CA ALA A 5 6.67 12.63 3.50
C ALA A 5 6.87 12.16 4.93
N ALA A 6 5.79 11.78 5.62
CA ALA A 6 5.85 11.34 7.01
C ALA A 6 4.94 10.14 7.21
N GLY A 7 5.44 9.10 7.88
CA GLY A 7 4.66 7.88 8.05
C GLY A 7 5.44 6.72 8.64
N ILE A 8 4.77 5.58 8.67
CA ILE A 8 5.32 4.31 9.12
C ILE A 8 5.20 3.27 8.01
N ASN A 9 6.13 2.32 8.00
CA ASN A 9 6.09 1.21 7.05
C ASN A 9 6.64 -0.07 7.68
N TYR A 10 6.53 -1.19 6.95
CA TYR A 10 6.95 -2.50 7.41
C TYR A 10 8.44 -2.61 7.83
N ARG A 11 9.31 -1.67 7.42
CA ARG A 11 10.72 -1.64 7.83
C ARG A 11 10.92 -0.98 9.20
N THR A 12 9.98 -0.13 9.61
CA THR A 12 10.12 0.73 10.80
C THR A 12 9.15 0.43 11.92
N ALA A 13 7.98 -0.10 11.58
CA ALA A 13 6.93 -0.41 12.53
C ALA A 13 6.53 -1.90 12.44
N PRO A 14 6.37 -2.59 13.59
CA PRO A 14 5.77 -3.91 13.63
C PRO A 14 4.30 -3.85 13.19
N VAL A 15 3.68 -5.00 12.91
CA VAL A 15 2.34 -5.04 12.30
C VAL A 15 1.28 -4.41 13.19
N GLU A 16 1.39 -4.61 14.50
CA GLU A 16 0.47 -4.10 15.52
C GLU A 16 0.41 -2.57 15.49
N VAL A 17 1.57 -1.91 15.39
CA VAL A 17 1.64 -0.43 15.29
C VAL A 17 1.09 0.06 13.94
N ARG A 18 1.32 -0.69 12.86
CA ARG A 18 0.80 -0.31 11.53
C ARG A 18 -0.72 -0.42 11.45
N GLU A 19 -1.31 -1.43 12.08
CA GLU A 19 -2.75 -1.62 12.12
C GLU A 19 -3.46 -0.48 12.88
N MET A 20 -2.82 0.10 13.91
CA MET A 20 -3.35 1.27 14.61
C MET A 20 -3.47 2.52 13.73
N LEU A 21 -2.62 2.65 12.70
CA LEU A 21 -2.63 3.79 11.77
C LEU A 21 -3.22 3.43 10.39
N ALA A 22 -4.00 2.35 10.28
CA ALA A 22 -4.58 1.93 9.02
C ALA A 22 -5.86 2.72 8.69
N PHE A 23 -5.80 3.59 7.67
CA PHE A 23 -7.00 4.29 7.19
C PHE A 23 -7.92 3.33 6.43
N LYS A 24 -9.23 3.43 6.71
CA LYS A 24 -10.27 2.84 5.88
C LYS A 24 -10.42 3.64 4.59
N GLU A 25 -10.52 2.94 3.45
CA GLU A 25 -10.57 3.56 2.12
C GLU A 25 -11.73 4.56 2.00
N GLU A 26 -12.88 4.26 2.60
CA GLU A 26 -14.06 5.13 2.52
C GLU A 26 -13.90 6.44 3.30
N ARG A 27 -12.97 6.50 4.26
CA ARG A 27 -12.71 7.68 5.10
C ARG A 27 -11.47 8.47 4.68
N LEU A 28 -10.71 7.99 3.70
CA LEU A 28 -9.54 8.72 3.19
C LEU A 28 -9.84 10.15 2.74
N PRO A 29 -10.96 10.44 2.04
CA PRO A 29 -11.27 11.81 1.65
C PRO A 29 -11.47 12.73 2.85
N GLU A 30 -12.23 12.27 3.85
CA GLU A 30 -12.49 12.99 5.11
C GLU A 30 -11.17 13.27 5.86
N ALA A 31 -10.32 12.25 5.98
CA ALA A 31 -8.99 12.35 6.61
C ALA A 31 -8.10 13.39 5.91
N MET A 32 -8.05 13.35 4.58
CA MET A 32 -7.24 14.30 3.81
C MET A 32 -7.79 15.73 3.91
N THR A 33 -9.12 15.90 3.95
CA THR A 33 -9.74 17.22 4.18
C THR A 33 -9.38 17.76 5.57
N GLU A 34 -9.53 16.96 6.62
CA GLU A 34 -9.19 17.40 7.98
C GLU A 34 -7.70 17.75 8.12
N LEU A 35 -6.81 16.96 7.50
CA LEU A 35 -5.39 17.28 7.46
C LEU A 35 -5.11 18.59 6.71
N ASN A 36 -5.85 18.87 5.63
CA ASN A 36 -5.69 20.09 4.84
C ASN A 36 -6.09 21.35 5.63
N ASP A 37 -7.01 21.21 6.59
CA ASP A 37 -7.43 22.31 7.48
C ASP A 37 -6.42 22.57 8.61
N ARG A 38 -5.39 21.72 8.77
CA ARG A 38 -4.33 21.95 9.76
C ARG A 38 -3.37 23.04 9.27
N LYS A 39 -2.87 23.83 10.21
CA LYS A 39 -1.92 24.91 9.92
C LYS A 39 -0.69 24.37 9.19
N SER A 40 -0.20 25.15 8.23
CA SER A 40 0.97 24.85 7.39
C SER A 40 0.74 23.83 6.29
N ILE A 41 -0.35 23.07 6.29
CA ILE A 41 -0.66 22.12 5.21
C ILE A 41 -1.35 22.86 4.06
N LEU A 42 -0.80 22.75 2.85
CA LEU A 42 -1.32 23.41 1.64
C LEU A 42 -1.90 22.41 0.65
N GLU A 43 -1.30 21.22 0.56
CA GLU A 43 -1.75 20.10 -0.25
C GLU A 43 -1.40 18.81 0.50
N ASN A 44 -2.19 17.76 0.37
CA ASN A 44 -1.83 16.45 0.93
C ASN A 44 -2.32 15.24 0.12
N VAL A 45 -1.63 14.11 0.30
CA VAL A 45 -2.05 12.79 -0.18
C VAL A 45 -1.71 11.77 0.89
N ILE A 46 -2.71 11.03 1.37
CA ILE A 46 -2.55 9.91 2.30
C ILE A 46 -2.51 8.59 1.52
N LEU A 47 -1.43 7.83 1.71
CA LEU A 47 -1.26 6.49 1.19
C LEU A 47 -1.35 5.48 2.35
N SER A 48 -2.44 4.72 2.37
CA SER A 48 -2.70 3.68 3.37
C SER A 48 -2.76 2.32 2.68
N THR A 49 -1.86 1.42 3.06
CA THR A 49 -1.79 0.05 2.56
C THR A 49 -1.56 -0.91 3.73
N CYS A 50 -1.58 -2.22 3.47
CA CYS A 50 -1.24 -3.20 4.50
C CYS A 50 0.21 -3.11 5.00
N ASN A 51 1.10 -2.42 4.28
CA ASN A 51 2.54 -2.35 4.58
C ASN A 51 3.01 -0.94 4.97
N ARG A 52 2.18 0.08 4.82
CA ARG A 52 2.53 1.46 5.15
C ARG A 52 1.32 2.36 5.37
N THR A 53 1.53 3.37 6.20
CA THR A 53 0.70 4.57 6.25
C THR A 53 1.64 5.75 6.09
N GLU A 54 1.54 6.44 4.96
CA GLU A 54 2.41 7.56 4.61
C GLU A 54 1.58 8.77 4.16
N ILE A 55 1.93 9.93 4.70
CA ILE A 55 1.34 11.22 4.39
C ILE A 55 2.36 12.02 3.61
N TYR A 56 2.01 12.37 2.37
CA TYR A 56 2.74 13.38 1.61
C TYR A 56 2.03 14.71 1.81
N ALA A 57 2.77 15.77 2.11
CA ALA A 57 2.22 17.11 2.30
C ALA A 57 3.10 18.20 1.67
N VAL A 58 2.47 19.19 1.03
CA VAL A 58 3.10 20.47 0.74
C VAL A 58 2.88 21.37 1.94
N VAL A 59 3.96 21.95 2.46
CA VAL A 59 3.89 22.82 3.63
C VAL A 59 4.58 24.16 3.43
N ASP A 60 4.10 25.21 4.11
CA ASP A 60 4.78 26.51 4.10
C ASP A 60 5.97 26.55 5.09
N GLN A 61 5.93 25.75 6.16
CA GLN A 61 6.93 25.69 7.22
C GLN A 61 7.20 24.25 7.65
N LEU A 62 8.45 23.81 7.54
CA LEU A 62 8.86 22.44 7.83
C LEU A 62 8.52 21.98 9.26
N HIS A 63 8.89 22.75 10.28
CA HIS A 63 8.68 22.34 11.68
C HIS A 63 7.19 22.30 12.04
N THR A 64 6.43 23.30 11.60
CA THR A 64 4.97 23.39 11.80
C THR A 64 4.26 22.24 11.10
N GLY A 65 4.60 21.97 9.83
CA GLY A 65 4.06 20.85 9.07
C GLY A 65 4.30 19.49 9.73
N ARG A 66 5.53 19.22 10.20
CA ARG A 66 5.84 17.98 10.94
C ARG A 66 4.98 17.82 12.18
N TYR A 67 4.84 18.90 12.96
CA TYR A 67 4.05 18.88 14.17
C TYR A 67 2.59 18.54 13.87
N PHE A 68 1.97 19.23 12.90
CA PHE A 68 0.56 19.04 12.59
C PHE A 68 0.26 17.71 11.91
N ILE A 69 1.17 17.14 11.12
CA ILE A 69 0.99 15.78 10.60
C ILE A 69 0.96 14.75 11.74
N LYS A 70 1.89 14.85 12.71
CA LYS A 70 1.93 13.97 13.88
C LYS A 70 0.69 14.15 14.77
N GLN A 71 0.29 15.40 15.00
CA GLN A 71 -0.92 15.72 15.76
C GLN A 71 -2.17 15.16 15.07
N PHE A 72 -2.29 15.35 13.77
CA PHE A 72 -3.40 14.83 12.99
C PHE A 72 -3.52 13.30 13.10
N LEU A 73 -2.42 12.56 12.98
CA LEU A 73 -2.44 11.10 13.14
C LEU A 73 -2.93 10.68 14.54
N ALA A 74 -2.46 11.34 15.59
CA ALA A 74 -2.91 11.06 16.95
C ALA A 74 -4.40 11.38 17.14
N ASP A 75 -4.84 12.55 16.68
CA ASP A 75 -6.24 13.00 16.79
C ASP A 75 -7.19 12.08 16.00
N TRP A 76 -6.83 11.75 14.75
CA TRP A 76 -7.68 10.98 13.84
C TRP A 76 -7.91 9.55 14.33
N PHE A 77 -6.85 8.91 14.83
CA PHE A 77 -6.93 7.53 15.32
C PHE A 77 -7.27 7.43 16.82
N GLY A 78 -7.24 8.55 17.55
CA GLY A 78 -7.53 8.58 18.98
C GLY A 78 -6.49 7.83 19.82
N ILE A 79 -5.22 7.87 19.38
CA ILE A 79 -4.10 7.18 20.05
C ILE A 79 -3.06 8.19 20.54
N ASP A 80 -2.31 7.84 21.58
CA ASP A 80 -1.21 8.69 22.03
C ASP A 80 -0.10 8.73 20.95
N LYS A 81 0.50 9.90 20.79
CA LYS A 81 1.67 10.08 19.93
C LYS A 81 2.81 9.14 20.32
N GLU A 82 2.99 8.90 21.62
CA GLU A 82 4.06 8.04 22.12
C GLU A 82 4.00 6.62 21.55
N GLU A 83 2.82 6.13 21.16
CA GLU A 83 2.63 4.78 20.62
C GLU A 83 3.22 4.58 19.22
N PHE A 84 3.33 5.64 18.41
CA PHE A 84 3.81 5.52 17.03
C PHE A 84 4.99 6.42 16.67
N LEU A 85 5.25 7.50 17.43
CA LEU A 85 6.36 8.41 17.15
C LEU A 85 7.74 7.73 17.07
N PRO A 86 8.08 6.70 17.88
CA PRO A 86 9.36 6.00 17.74
C PRO A 86 9.56 5.33 16.37
N HIS A 87 8.47 5.05 15.66
CA HIS A 87 8.48 4.35 14.38
C HIS A 87 8.32 5.28 13.18
N ILE A 88 8.01 6.57 13.38
CA ILE A 88 7.73 7.50 12.29
C ILE A 88 9.03 7.90 11.57
N ILE A 89 9.04 7.78 10.24
CA ILE A 89 10.08 8.38 9.39
C ILE A 89 9.54 9.67 8.80
N ILE A 90 10.41 10.67 8.65
CA ILE A 90 10.11 11.91 7.96
C ILE A 90 11.20 12.20 6.94
N TYR A 91 10.77 12.43 5.70
CA TYR A 91 11.59 12.91 4.60
C TYR A 91 11.22 14.34 4.27
N GLU A 92 12.20 15.13 3.82
CA GLU A 92 12.06 16.55 3.55
C GLU A 92 12.53 16.88 2.14
N ASN A 93 11.76 17.69 1.42
CA ASN A 93 12.04 18.20 0.09
C ASN A 93 12.48 17.10 -0.89
N GLU A 94 13.72 17.13 -1.36
CA GLU A 94 14.29 16.18 -2.31
C GLU A 94 14.17 14.73 -1.81
N ALA A 95 14.42 14.48 -0.52
CA ALA A 95 14.29 13.14 0.03
C ALA A 95 12.85 12.62 0.00
N ALA A 96 11.86 13.50 0.16
CA ALA A 96 10.45 13.13 0.06
C ALA A 96 10.04 12.83 -1.39
N ILE A 97 10.56 13.60 -2.34
CA ILE A 97 10.36 13.38 -3.78
C ILE A 97 11.02 12.07 -4.21
N GLU A 98 12.27 11.84 -3.82
CA GLU A 98 13.01 10.62 -4.11
C GLU A 98 12.27 9.40 -3.54
N HIS A 99 11.83 9.47 -2.28
CA HIS A 99 11.04 8.41 -1.65
C HIS A 99 9.77 8.10 -2.44
N LEU A 100 9.02 9.12 -2.89
CA LEU A 100 7.82 8.92 -3.73
C LEU A 100 8.13 8.22 -5.06
N PHE A 101 9.22 8.61 -5.74
CA PHE A 101 9.63 7.96 -6.99
C PHE A 101 10.06 6.52 -6.76
N ARG A 102 10.90 6.26 -5.76
CA ARG A 102 11.34 4.91 -5.40
C ARG A 102 10.15 4.03 -5.04
N LEU A 103 9.20 4.57 -4.28
CA LEU A 103 7.96 3.90 -3.92
C LEU A 103 7.09 3.58 -5.14
N SER A 104 6.90 4.54 -6.04
CA SER A 104 6.11 4.36 -7.26
C SER A 104 6.74 3.36 -8.23
N CYS A 105 8.06 3.21 -8.21
CA CYS A 105 8.80 2.18 -8.93
C CYS A 105 8.79 0.80 -8.21
N GLY A 106 8.20 0.69 -7.02
CA GLY A 106 8.15 -0.55 -6.25
C GLY A 106 9.44 -0.92 -5.53
N LEU A 107 10.41 -0.01 -5.44
CA LEU A 107 11.69 -0.22 -4.74
C LEU A 107 11.54 -0.21 -3.22
N GLU A 108 10.52 0.49 -2.72
CA GLU A 108 10.23 0.59 -1.29
C GLU A 108 9.22 -0.45 -0.81
N SER A 109 8.72 -1.34 -1.67
CA SER A 109 7.75 -2.38 -1.33
C SER A 109 8.39 -3.51 -0.50
N MET A 110 7.59 -4.22 0.31
CA MET A 110 8.05 -5.43 1.03
C MET A 110 8.55 -6.47 0.05
N ILE A 111 7.90 -6.55 -1.11
CA ILE A 111 8.42 -7.31 -2.23
C ILE A 111 8.79 -6.36 -3.35
N MET A 112 10.08 -6.38 -3.65
CA MET A 112 10.66 -5.51 -4.65
C MET A 112 10.01 -5.78 -6.01
N GLY A 113 9.54 -4.71 -6.65
CA GLY A 113 8.91 -4.76 -7.96
C GLY A 113 7.42 -5.08 -7.97
N GLU A 114 6.77 -5.24 -6.81
CA GLU A 114 5.32 -5.40 -6.74
C GLU A 114 4.59 -4.27 -7.48
N THR A 115 3.80 -4.62 -8.49
CA THR A 115 3.14 -3.63 -9.36
C THR A 115 1.92 -2.97 -8.72
N GLN A 116 1.43 -3.49 -7.59
CA GLN A 116 0.23 -2.99 -6.91
C GLN A 116 0.43 -1.60 -6.31
N ILE A 117 1.63 -1.30 -5.80
CA ILE A 117 1.92 -0.04 -5.11
C ILE A 117 1.76 1.18 -6.02
N LEU A 118 2.13 1.06 -7.31
CA LEU A 118 1.93 2.10 -8.30
C LEU A 118 0.43 2.41 -8.50
N GLY A 119 -0.39 1.36 -8.48
CA GLY A 119 -1.85 1.48 -8.53
C GLY A 119 -2.40 2.22 -7.31
N GLN A 120 -1.93 1.88 -6.11
CA GLN A 120 -2.34 2.50 -4.86
C GLN A 120 -1.92 3.98 -4.79
N VAL A 121 -0.68 4.31 -5.16
CA VAL A 121 -0.21 5.70 -5.28
C VAL A 121 -1.10 6.50 -6.24
N LYS A 122 -1.42 5.93 -7.42
CA LYS A 122 -2.32 6.55 -8.38
C LYS A 122 -3.73 6.76 -7.81
N GLN A 123 -4.28 5.77 -7.12
CA GLN A 123 -5.63 5.85 -6.54
C GLN A 123 -5.71 6.93 -5.45
N SER A 124 -4.78 6.92 -4.48
CA SER A 124 -4.71 7.96 -3.43
C SER A 124 -4.58 9.36 -4.02
N PHE A 125 -3.73 9.54 -5.04
CA PHE A 125 -3.57 10.82 -5.71
C PHE A 125 -4.86 11.28 -6.41
N LEU A 126 -5.50 10.40 -7.19
CA LEU A 126 -6.73 10.76 -7.90
C LEU A 126 -7.88 11.07 -6.93
N LEU A 127 -7.94 10.37 -5.80
CA LEU A 127 -8.89 10.64 -4.74
C LEU A 127 -8.68 12.04 -4.15
N ALA A 128 -7.44 12.37 -3.77
CA ALA A 128 -7.10 13.69 -3.26
C ALA A 128 -7.41 14.81 -4.28
N GLN A 129 -7.11 14.56 -5.57
CA GLN A 129 -7.39 15.49 -6.65
C GLN A 129 -8.90 15.71 -6.87
N GLN A 130 -9.70 14.65 -6.86
CA GLN A 130 -11.16 14.73 -7.01
C GLN A 130 -11.80 15.60 -5.92
N HIS A 131 -11.25 15.53 -4.72
CA HIS A 131 -11.70 16.29 -3.55
C HIS A 131 -11.01 17.66 -3.40
N LYS A 132 -10.25 18.10 -4.42
CA LYS A 132 -9.54 19.40 -4.45
C LYS A 132 -8.54 19.61 -3.30
N ILE A 133 -7.98 18.52 -2.78
CA ILE A 133 -6.94 18.56 -1.74
C ILE A 133 -5.56 18.81 -2.35
N THR A 134 -5.31 18.33 -3.58
CA THR A 134 -4.05 18.62 -4.28
C THR A 134 -4.14 19.90 -5.08
N GLY A 135 -3.02 20.62 -5.12
CA GLY A 135 -2.82 21.83 -5.90
C GLY A 135 -1.78 21.60 -6.99
N THR A 136 -1.19 22.69 -7.49
CA THR A 136 -0.26 22.65 -8.62
C THR A 136 0.94 21.73 -8.36
N ILE A 137 1.46 21.71 -7.13
CA ILE A 137 2.71 20.99 -6.83
C ILE A 137 2.48 19.48 -6.85
N PHE A 138 1.51 18.96 -6.09
CA PHE A 138 1.25 17.52 -6.08
C PHE A 138 0.57 17.04 -7.36
N ASN A 139 -0.21 17.89 -8.05
CA ASN A 139 -0.72 17.53 -9.36
C ASN A 139 0.40 17.26 -10.37
N GLU A 140 1.51 18.00 -10.31
CA GLU A 140 2.66 17.75 -11.17
C GLU A 140 3.52 16.58 -10.66
N LEU A 141 3.89 16.60 -9.39
CA LEU A 141 4.80 15.60 -8.80
C LEU A 141 4.22 14.18 -8.88
N PHE A 142 2.96 13.97 -8.51
CA PHE A 142 2.38 12.62 -8.56
C PHE A 142 2.15 12.14 -10.01
N LYS A 143 1.85 13.05 -10.95
CA LYS A 143 1.81 12.68 -12.38
C LYS A 143 3.16 12.19 -12.87
N GLN A 144 4.25 12.88 -12.52
CA GLN A 144 5.60 12.43 -12.84
C GLN A 144 5.91 11.09 -12.17
N ALA A 145 5.55 10.91 -10.89
CA ALA A 145 5.82 9.68 -10.16
C ALA A 145 5.12 8.47 -10.77
N ILE A 146 3.85 8.63 -11.16
CA ILE A 146 3.09 7.59 -11.85
C ILE A 146 3.70 7.29 -13.22
N THR A 147 4.13 8.32 -13.94
CA THR A 147 4.74 8.19 -15.27
C THR A 147 6.07 7.42 -15.19
N HIS A 148 6.95 7.79 -14.26
CA HIS A 148 8.21 7.11 -14.04
C HIS A 148 8.04 5.70 -13.49
N GLY A 149 7.05 5.45 -12.61
CA GLY A 149 6.72 4.10 -12.15
C GLY A 149 6.29 3.18 -13.30
N LYS A 150 5.42 3.66 -14.21
CA LYS A 150 5.04 2.91 -15.42
C LYS A 150 6.24 2.65 -16.34
N ARG A 151 7.10 3.67 -16.51
CA ARG A 151 8.30 3.57 -17.34
C ARG A 151 9.26 2.52 -16.78
N SER A 152 9.47 2.50 -15.46
CA SER A 152 10.30 1.49 -14.79
C SER A 152 9.79 0.07 -15.02
N GLN A 153 8.47 -0.15 -14.94
CA GLN A 153 7.88 -1.46 -15.24
C GLN A 153 8.02 -1.89 -16.70
N ARG A 154 8.07 -0.94 -17.65
CA ARG A 154 8.18 -1.21 -19.09
C ARG A 154 9.62 -1.37 -19.56
N GLU A 155 10.53 -0.57 -19.02
CA GLU A 155 11.92 -0.47 -19.49
C GLU A 155 12.90 -1.30 -18.66
N THR A 156 12.43 -1.95 -17.60
CA THR A 156 13.26 -2.80 -16.73
C THR A 156 12.58 -4.12 -16.42
N MET A 157 13.37 -5.11 -15.99
CA MET A 157 12.85 -6.42 -15.58
C MET A 157 12.16 -6.39 -14.20
N ILE A 158 12.02 -5.23 -13.55
CA ILE A 158 11.47 -5.13 -12.19
C ILE A 158 10.03 -5.64 -12.09
N GLY A 159 9.27 -5.54 -13.19
CA GLY A 159 7.89 -6.04 -13.28
C GLY A 159 7.77 -7.48 -13.79
N GLU A 160 8.83 -8.07 -14.36
CA GLU A 160 8.76 -9.38 -15.04
C GLU A 160 8.70 -10.56 -14.07
N ASN A 161 9.26 -10.39 -12.87
CA ASN A 161 9.27 -11.42 -11.82
C ASN A 161 8.84 -10.86 -10.46
N ALA A 162 7.93 -9.89 -10.47
CA ALA A 162 7.40 -9.30 -9.25
C ALA A 162 6.68 -10.37 -8.42
N VAL A 163 7.42 -10.95 -7.47
CA VAL A 163 6.88 -11.84 -6.47
C VAL A 163 5.80 -11.07 -5.70
N SER A 164 4.62 -11.65 -5.54
CA SER A 164 3.57 -11.05 -4.72
C SER A 164 3.64 -11.59 -3.29
N VAL A 165 3.01 -10.91 -2.33
CA VAL A 165 2.95 -11.42 -0.94
C VAL A 165 2.29 -12.79 -0.93
N SER A 166 1.28 -12.96 -1.78
CA SER A 166 0.64 -14.25 -2.02
C SER A 166 1.63 -15.30 -2.53
N TYR A 167 2.50 -14.98 -3.50
CA TYR A 167 3.53 -15.92 -3.98
C TYR A 167 4.56 -16.24 -2.88
N ALA A 168 5.04 -15.23 -2.15
CA ALA A 168 5.98 -15.45 -1.05
C ALA A 168 5.39 -16.35 0.04
N ALA A 169 4.10 -16.20 0.35
CA ALA A 169 3.39 -17.08 1.26
C ALA A 169 3.31 -18.53 0.75
N VAL A 170 3.11 -18.73 -0.55
CA VAL A 170 3.12 -20.06 -1.18
C VAL A 170 4.51 -20.70 -1.15
N GLU A 171 5.56 -19.95 -1.48
CA GLU A 171 6.94 -20.44 -1.40
C GLU A 171 7.34 -20.79 0.04
N LEU A 172 6.87 -20.01 1.02
CA LEU A 172 7.05 -20.36 2.43
C LEU A 172 6.31 -21.65 2.79
N ALA A 173 5.07 -21.83 2.33
CA ALA A 173 4.32 -23.06 2.55
C ALA A 173 5.04 -24.27 1.94
N LYS A 174 5.64 -24.16 0.74
CA LYS A 174 6.43 -25.22 0.12
C LYS A 174 7.67 -25.60 0.93
N LYS A 175 8.35 -24.60 1.53
CA LYS A 175 9.49 -24.86 2.43
C LYS A 175 9.08 -25.62 3.69
N ILE A 176 7.89 -25.36 4.23
CA ILE A 176 7.39 -25.99 5.45
C ILE A 176 6.85 -27.41 5.17
N PHE A 177 6.04 -27.56 4.12
CA PHE A 177 5.29 -28.80 3.88
C PHE A 177 5.90 -29.73 2.83
N THR A 178 6.95 -29.29 2.12
CA THR A 178 7.72 -30.02 1.08
C THR A 178 6.92 -30.41 -0.16
N ASP A 179 5.69 -30.90 -0.02
CA ASP A 179 4.74 -31.21 -1.08
C ASP A 179 3.33 -30.68 -0.71
N LEU A 180 2.71 -29.98 -1.65
CA LEU A 180 1.37 -29.39 -1.49
C LEU A 180 0.25 -30.25 -2.08
N ARG A 181 0.56 -31.28 -2.88
CA ARG A 181 -0.45 -32.14 -3.55
C ARG A 181 -1.36 -32.85 -2.55
N GLU A 182 -0.77 -33.36 -1.47
CA GLU A 182 -1.51 -34.07 -0.41
C GLU A 182 -2.18 -33.13 0.60
N LYS A 183 -2.02 -31.82 0.47
CA LYS A 183 -2.56 -30.85 1.42
C LYS A 183 -3.89 -30.30 0.94
N HIS A 184 -4.81 -30.14 1.88
CA HIS A 184 -6.04 -29.40 1.65
C HIS A 184 -5.82 -27.96 2.12
N ILE A 185 -5.84 -27.03 1.18
CA ILE A 185 -5.50 -25.63 1.42
C ILE A 185 -6.78 -24.80 1.37
N VAL A 186 -6.98 -23.96 2.40
CA VAL A 186 -8.11 -23.05 2.48
C VAL A 186 -7.62 -21.62 2.20
N VAL A 187 -8.18 -20.98 1.18
CA VAL A 187 -7.97 -19.57 0.87
C VAL A 187 -9.17 -18.78 1.37
N ILE A 188 -8.95 -17.91 2.36
CA ILE A 188 -9.98 -17.04 2.92
C ILE A 188 -9.91 -15.68 2.21
N GLY A 189 -10.96 -15.38 1.44
CA GLY A 189 -11.11 -14.17 0.63
C GLY A 189 -10.93 -14.45 -0.87
N ALA A 190 -11.87 -13.96 -1.68
CA ALA A 190 -11.83 -14.04 -3.14
C ALA A 190 -11.55 -12.66 -3.79
N GLY A 191 -10.76 -11.82 -3.11
CA GLY A 191 -10.26 -10.57 -3.66
C GLY A 191 -8.97 -10.77 -4.46
N LYS A 192 -8.39 -9.68 -4.96
CA LYS A 192 -7.16 -9.69 -5.79
C LYS A 192 -6.01 -10.52 -5.18
N MET A 193 -5.80 -10.43 -3.87
CA MET A 193 -4.75 -11.18 -3.16
C MET A 193 -5.08 -12.67 -3.03
N GLY A 194 -6.34 -13.01 -2.77
CA GLY A 194 -6.80 -14.40 -2.68
C GLY A 194 -6.75 -15.10 -4.03
N GLU A 195 -7.13 -14.39 -5.11
CA GLU A 195 -6.98 -14.89 -6.48
C GLU A 195 -5.53 -15.19 -6.82
N LEU A 196 -4.61 -14.27 -6.48
CA LEU A 196 -3.20 -14.45 -6.74
C LEU A 196 -2.60 -15.59 -5.90
N ALA A 197 -3.05 -15.77 -4.65
CA ALA A 197 -2.66 -16.90 -3.83
C ALA A 197 -3.13 -18.23 -4.43
N ALA A 198 -4.40 -18.30 -4.83
CA ALA A 198 -4.95 -19.49 -5.47
C ALA A 198 -4.22 -19.86 -6.77
N LYS A 199 -3.91 -18.87 -7.63
CA LYS A 199 -3.12 -19.07 -8.86
C LYS A 199 -1.73 -19.64 -8.55
N ASN A 200 -1.04 -19.09 -7.56
CA ASN A 200 0.30 -19.55 -7.19
C ASN A 200 0.29 -20.93 -6.52
N LEU A 201 -0.72 -21.22 -5.69
CA LEU A 201 -0.91 -22.54 -5.06
C LEU A 201 -1.15 -23.61 -6.13
N TYR A 202 -2.08 -23.35 -7.04
CA TYR A 202 -2.39 -24.28 -8.14
C TYR A 202 -1.17 -24.50 -9.04
N GLY A 203 -0.49 -23.43 -9.46
CA GLY A 203 0.76 -23.52 -10.24
C GLY A 203 1.91 -24.20 -9.50
N SER A 204 1.83 -24.31 -8.17
CA SER A 204 2.80 -25.02 -7.32
C SER A 204 2.40 -26.47 -7.00
N GLY A 205 1.35 -26.99 -7.63
CA GLY A 205 0.90 -28.37 -7.48
C GLY A 205 -0.11 -28.63 -6.36
N ALA A 206 -0.72 -27.60 -5.77
CA ALA A 206 -1.83 -27.81 -4.85
C ALA A 206 -3.10 -28.26 -5.61
N GLU A 207 -3.60 -29.45 -5.31
CA GLU A 207 -4.78 -30.04 -5.98
C GLU A 207 -6.09 -29.72 -5.26
N LYS A 208 -6.05 -29.66 -3.92
CA LYS A 208 -7.24 -29.47 -3.07
C LYS A 208 -7.26 -28.07 -2.50
N ILE A 209 -7.90 -27.15 -3.22
CA ILE A 209 -8.06 -25.74 -2.80
C ILE A 209 -9.52 -25.44 -2.52
N THR A 210 -9.84 -24.99 -1.30
CA THR A 210 -11.16 -24.46 -0.93
C THR A 210 -11.10 -22.96 -0.77
N VAL A 211 -11.97 -22.24 -1.48
CA VAL A 211 -12.10 -20.79 -1.34
C VAL A 211 -13.28 -20.47 -0.42
N VAL A 212 -13.02 -19.76 0.66
CA VAL A 212 -14.04 -19.26 1.58
C VAL A 212 -14.14 -17.76 1.41
N ASN A 213 -15.34 -17.23 1.14
CA ASN A 213 -15.53 -15.79 0.96
C ASN A 213 -16.89 -15.35 1.51
N ARG A 214 -16.98 -14.07 1.91
CA ARG A 214 -18.25 -13.48 2.39
C ARG A 214 -19.36 -13.55 1.35
N THR A 215 -19.02 -13.39 0.06
CA THR A 215 -19.94 -13.52 -1.07
C THR A 215 -19.68 -14.84 -1.78
N LEU A 216 -20.68 -15.73 -1.80
CA LEU A 216 -20.55 -17.09 -2.33
C LEU A 216 -20.24 -17.10 -3.83
N ASP A 217 -20.88 -16.23 -4.61
CA ASP A 217 -20.63 -16.11 -6.05
C ASP A 217 -19.17 -15.80 -6.38
N LYS A 218 -18.52 -14.93 -5.59
CA LYS A 218 -17.09 -14.62 -5.78
C LYS A 218 -16.19 -15.81 -5.44
N ALA A 219 -16.53 -16.59 -4.41
CA ALA A 219 -15.81 -17.83 -4.11
C ALA A 219 -15.97 -18.86 -5.23
N ALA A 220 -17.20 -19.03 -5.74
CA ALA A 220 -17.49 -19.94 -6.84
C ALA A 220 -16.77 -19.55 -8.13
N GLN A 221 -16.79 -18.26 -8.49
CA GLN A 221 -16.06 -17.73 -9.65
C GLN A 221 -14.56 -18.00 -9.56
N LEU A 222 -13.96 -17.78 -8.38
CA LEU A 222 -12.53 -18.04 -8.19
C LEU A 222 -12.23 -19.54 -8.23
N ALA A 223 -13.02 -20.37 -7.56
CA ALA A 223 -12.86 -21.82 -7.55
C ALA A 223 -12.99 -22.43 -8.96
N ALA A 224 -13.92 -21.93 -9.77
CA ALA A 224 -14.13 -22.38 -11.15
C ALA A 224 -12.90 -22.21 -12.05
N GLN A 225 -12.01 -21.24 -11.76
CA GLN A 225 -10.77 -21.06 -12.53
C GLN A 225 -9.79 -22.23 -12.38
N PHE A 226 -9.92 -23.04 -11.33
CA PHE A 226 -9.00 -24.14 -11.00
C PHE A 226 -9.66 -25.52 -11.05
N GLN A 227 -10.99 -25.58 -11.20
CA GLN A 227 -11.74 -26.83 -11.35
C GLN A 227 -11.84 -27.31 -12.82
N GLY A 228 -11.15 -26.65 -13.76
CA GLY A 228 -11.13 -27.01 -15.19
C GLY A 228 -10.02 -27.97 -15.61
N GLY A 229 -9.25 -28.53 -14.67
CA GLY A 229 -8.13 -29.43 -14.96
C GLY A 229 -8.44 -30.87 -14.55
N SER A 230 -8.95 -31.65 -15.51
CA SER A 230 -9.08 -33.13 -15.59
C SER A 230 -9.79 -33.85 -14.43
#